data_AF-A0A7C9EPJ4-F1
#
_entry.id   AF-A0A7C9EPJ4-F1
#
_cell.length_a   1.000
_cell.length_b   1.000
_cell.length_c   1.000
_cell.angle_alpha   90.00
_cell.angle_beta   90.00
_cell.angle_gamma   90.00
#
_symmetry.space_group_name_H-M   'P 1'
#
loop_
_entity.id
_entity.type
_entity.pdbx_description
1 polymer ?
#
loop_
_entity_poly.entity_id
_entity_poly.type
_entity_poly.pdbx_seq_one_letter_code
_entity_poly.pdbx_strand_id
1 'polypeptide(L)'
;PDACDKVGGVIIMHIDDLRKFALYWLLKTQEVRADTEHYATNITGDIYQSGWISEMYGYSFGAAELNLRHRIDGSIMMYPGYVPQSGVNYRVFHYGLEFKVGNWTFDKAQWRFIDLVNKCWAKFPDPPDPSTLDRTNDDFYQRDLLSIECAKTLNEALHLHHKRRNCPDPNSLTTMIQDATTKEKISSKFRKIIEGNKRSSPDEINGLQQSLSPPSDHLFSSYRFWIVVLWVVSFAGFLVLMAAVFSGSKRRKTKVKHHKSKKRSSYSGSFDVNGRNAEISDKR
;
A
#
# COMPACT_ATOMS: atom_id res chain seq x y z
N PRO A 1 -25.72 16.05 -5.36
CA PRO A 1 -25.89 15.44 -6.70
C PRO A 1 -26.91 14.30 -6.66
N ASP A 2 -28.06 14.46 -7.32
CA ASP A 2 -29.21 13.54 -7.22
C ASP A 2 -29.05 12.24 -8.04
N ALA A 3 -27.85 11.97 -8.57
CA ALA A 3 -27.55 10.83 -9.45
C ALA A 3 -26.68 9.75 -8.78
N CYS A 4 -26.02 10.08 -7.67
CA CYS A 4 -25.13 9.17 -6.98
C CYS A 4 -25.29 9.30 -5.46
N ASP A 5 -26.06 8.39 -4.89
CA ASP A 5 -26.49 8.45 -3.48
C ASP A 5 -25.64 7.59 -2.54
N LYS A 6 -24.58 6.96 -3.06
CA LYS A 6 -23.70 6.08 -2.29
C LYS A 6 -22.23 6.35 -2.58
N VAL A 7 -21.47 6.50 -1.50
CA VAL A 7 -20.00 6.55 -1.50
C VAL A 7 -19.48 5.20 -1.05
N GLY A 8 -18.64 4.57 -1.88
CA GLY A 8 -17.97 3.31 -1.54
C GLY A 8 -18.76 2.03 -1.75
N GLY A 9 -18.08 0.92 -1.46
CA GLY A 9 -18.57 -0.44 -1.68
C GLY A 9 -18.02 -1.08 -2.96
N VAL A 10 -18.49 -2.29 -3.25
CA VAL A 10 -18.19 -2.97 -4.52
C VAL A 10 -18.99 -2.30 -5.62
N ILE A 11 -18.29 -1.88 -6.68
CA ILE A 11 -18.88 -1.29 -7.87
C ILE A 11 -18.86 -2.33 -8.99
N ILE A 12 -20.02 -2.57 -9.59
CA ILE A 12 -20.16 -3.37 -10.81
C ILE A 12 -20.62 -2.41 -11.89
N MET A 13 -19.81 -2.26 -12.94
CA MET A 13 -20.01 -1.27 -13.99
C MET A 13 -19.93 -1.93 -15.35
N HIS A 14 -20.79 -1.51 -16.28
CA HIS A 14 -20.68 -1.92 -17.67
C HIS A 14 -19.37 -1.39 -18.28
N ILE A 15 -18.73 -2.17 -19.15
CA ILE A 15 -17.40 -1.83 -19.66
C ILE A 15 -17.39 -0.50 -20.44
N ASP A 16 -18.48 -0.18 -21.13
CA ASP A 16 -18.58 1.08 -21.88
C ASP A 16 -18.78 2.31 -21.00
N ASP A 17 -19.44 2.14 -19.85
CA ASP A 17 -19.55 3.22 -18.87
C ASP A 17 -18.19 3.44 -18.19
N LEU A 18 -17.48 2.35 -17.86
CA LEU A 18 -16.14 2.42 -17.29
C LEU A 18 -15.17 3.14 -18.23
N ARG A 19 -15.21 2.88 -19.54
CA ARG A 19 -14.34 3.56 -20.52
C ARG A 19 -14.54 5.07 -20.54
N LYS A 20 -15.79 5.54 -20.44
CA LYS A 20 -16.12 6.97 -20.38
C LYS A 20 -15.73 7.58 -19.04
N PHE A 21 -15.94 6.82 -17.97
CA PHE A 21 -15.80 7.27 -16.59
C PHE A 21 -14.37 7.24 -16.07
N ALA A 22 -13.52 6.29 -16.48
CA ALA A 22 -12.23 6.04 -15.84
C ALA A 22 -11.31 7.28 -15.77
N LEU A 23 -11.16 8.01 -16.88
CA LEU A 23 -10.36 9.24 -16.89
C LEU A 23 -11.02 10.35 -16.05
N TYR A 24 -12.34 10.40 -16.07
CA TYR A 24 -13.10 11.39 -15.32
C TYR A 24 -13.04 11.15 -13.80
N TRP A 25 -13.07 9.89 -13.38
CA TRP A 25 -12.89 9.49 -11.99
C TRP A 25 -11.52 9.94 -11.47
N LEU A 26 -10.45 9.72 -12.23
CA LEU A 26 -9.10 10.16 -11.84
C LEU A 26 -9.03 11.68 -11.68
N LEU A 27 -9.58 12.43 -12.64
CA LEU A 27 -9.67 13.89 -12.57
C LEU A 27 -10.43 14.35 -11.33
N LYS A 28 -11.64 13.82 -11.12
CA LYS A 28 -12.50 14.18 -9.98
C LYS A 28 -11.88 13.80 -8.64
N THR A 29 -11.13 12.70 -8.59
CA THR A 29 -10.36 12.32 -7.41
C THR A 29 -9.28 13.36 -7.08
N GLN A 30 -8.62 13.94 -8.09
CA GLN A 30 -7.65 15.01 -7.87
C GLN A 30 -8.30 16.29 -7.38
N GLU A 31 -9.45 16.67 -7.95
CA GLU A 31 -10.23 17.84 -7.50
C GLU A 31 -10.66 17.68 -6.04
N VAL A 32 -11.28 16.56 -5.69
CA VAL A 32 -11.65 16.25 -4.30
C VAL A 32 -10.42 16.21 -3.41
N ARG A 33 -9.27 15.72 -3.92
CA ARG A 33 -8.04 15.67 -3.12
C ARG A 33 -7.42 17.04 -2.88
N ALA A 34 -7.61 17.99 -3.79
CA ALA A 34 -7.14 19.36 -3.63
C ALA A 34 -8.00 20.15 -2.64
N ASP A 35 -9.25 19.76 -2.46
CA ASP A 35 -10.20 20.38 -1.54
C ASP A 35 -10.02 19.88 -0.09
N THR A 36 -8.91 20.29 0.54
CA THR A 36 -8.58 19.87 1.90
C THR A 36 -9.51 20.47 2.97
N GLU A 37 -10.24 21.53 2.65
CA GLU A 37 -11.15 22.21 3.59
C GLU A 37 -12.32 21.31 3.98
N HIS A 38 -12.70 20.36 3.12
CA HIS A 38 -13.85 19.48 3.31
C HIS A 38 -13.48 18.08 3.82
N TYR A 39 -12.23 17.84 4.23
CA TYR A 39 -11.81 16.53 4.75
C TYR A 39 -12.32 16.20 6.14
N ALA A 40 -12.90 17.17 6.84
CA ALA A 40 -13.35 16.98 8.20
C ALA A 40 -14.27 15.76 8.32
N THR A 41 -14.06 14.95 9.36
CA THR A 41 -14.74 13.65 9.52
C THR A 41 -16.27 13.80 9.58
N ASN A 42 -16.75 14.91 10.12
CA ASN A 42 -18.17 15.24 10.17
C ASN A 42 -18.80 15.57 8.79
N ILE A 43 -17.97 15.78 7.77
CA ILE A 43 -18.40 16.04 6.39
C ILE A 43 -18.29 14.76 5.56
N THR A 44 -17.12 14.10 5.59
CA THR A 44 -16.80 13.00 4.65
C THR A 44 -16.83 11.62 5.29
N GLY A 45 -16.75 11.51 6.61
CA GLY A 45 -16.47 10.25 7.30
C GLY A 45 -15.00 9.81 7.21
N ASP A 46 -14.09 10.67 6.72
CA ASP A 46 -12.65 10.40 6.77
C ASP A 46 -12.16 10.49 8.21
N ILE A 47 -12.01 9.33 8.85
CA ILE A 47 -11.51 9.24 10.23
C ILE A 47 -10.05 9.71 10.37
N TYR A 48 -9.32 9.83 9.25
CA TYR A 48 -7.94 10.29 9.23
C TYR A 48 -7.79 11.75 8.80
N GLN A 49 -8.87 12.39 8.34
CA GLN A 49 -8.89 13.80 7.89
C GLN A 49 -7.76 14.14 6.91
N SER A 50 -7.41 13.19 6.04
CA SER A 50 -6.21 13.27 5.20
C SER A 50 -6.52 13.10 3.71
N GLY A 51 -7.80 13.01 3.36
CA GLY A 51 -8.25 12.73 2.00
C GLY A 51 -8.08 11.27 1.63
N TRP A 52 -8.10 10.38 2.63
CA TRP A 52 -7.92 8.94 2.43
C TRP A 52 -9.02 8.36 1.55
N ILE A 53 -10.25 8.84 1.73
CA ILE A 53 -11.44 8.39 0.98
C ILE A 53 -11.78 9.28 -0.22
N SER A 54 -10.90 10.22 -0.60
CA SER A 54 -11.17 11.16 -1.71
C SER A 54 -11.43 10.45 -3.04
N GLU A 55 -10.87 9.26 -3.26
CA GLU A 55 -11.15 8.46 -4.46
C GLU A 55 -12.59 7.94 -4.49
N MET A 56 -13.17 7.59 -3.34
CA MET A 56 -14.56 7.13 -3.23
C MET A 56 -15.55 8.28 -3.50
N TYR A 57 -15.18 9.51 -3.13
CA TYR A 57 -15.95 10.71 -3.45
C TYR A 57 -15.74 11.16 -4.90
N GLY A 58 -14.51 11.11 -5.40
CA GLY A 58 -14.20 11.35 -6.81
C GLY A 58 -14.98 10.42 -7.73
N TYR A 59 -15.19 9.18 -7.31
CA TYR A 59 -16.10 8.25 -7.98
C TYR A 59 -17.51 8.82 -8.06
N SER A 60 -18.06 9.18 -6.90
CA SER A 60 -19.47 9.56 -6.76
C SER A 60 -19.79 10.85 -7.53
N PHE A 61 -18.93 11.85 -7.43
CA PHE A 61 -19.06 13.11 -8.18
C PHE A 61 -18.87 12.90 -9.68
N GLY A 62 -17.83 12.17 -10.08
CA GLY A 62 -17.59 11.90 -11.50
C GLY A 62 -18.72 11.11 -12.16
N ALA A 63 -19.29 10.14 -11.46
CA ALA A 63 -20.42 9.36 -11.96
C ALA A 63 -21.67 10.24 -12.09
N ALA A 64 -21.93 11.11 -11.10
CA ALA A 64 -23.06 12.03 -11.14
C ALA A 64 -22.95 13.04 -12.30
N GLU A 65 -21.77 13.59 -12.56
CA GLU A 65 -21.55 14.55 -13.64
C GLU A 65 -21.68 13.91 -15.04
N LEU A 66 -21.35 12.62 -15.18
CA LEU A 66 -21.63 11.85 -16.39
C LEU A 66 -23.06 11.30 -16.44
N ASN A 67 -23.91 11.67 -15.48
CA ASN A 67 -25.29 11.19 -15.32
C ASN A 67 -25.40 9.65 -15.30
N LEU A 68 -24.38 8.97 -14.77
CA LEU A 68 -24.44 7.54 -14.49
C LEU A 68 -25.32 7.30 -13.26
N ARG A 69 -26.22 6.32 -13.36
CA ARG A 69 -27.17 5.99 -12.31
C ARG A 69 -26.80 4.68 -11.64
N HIS A 70 -26.92 4.66 -10.32
CA HIS A 70 -26.60 3.50 -9.51
C HIS A 70 -27.86 2.70 -9.17
N ARG A 71 -27.73 1.38 -9.24
CA ARG A 71 -28.62 0.48 -8.50
C ARG A 71 -27.89 0.05 -7.24
N ILE A 72 -28.42 0.41 -6.08
CA ILE A 72 -27.86 -0.02 -4.80
C ILE A 72 -28.37 -1.42 -4.50
N ASP A 73 -27.46 -2.36 -4.30
CA ASP A 73 -27.77 -3.73 -3.91
C ASP A 73 -27.01 -4.10 -2.63
N GLY A 74 -27.75 -4.25 -1.53
CA GLY A 74 -27.22 -4.61 -0.22
C GLY A 74 -26.86 -6.08 -0.10
N SER A 75 -27.11 -6.92 -1.10
CA SER A 75 -26.91 -8.38 -1.01
C SER A 75 -25.54 -8.87 -1.46
N ILE A 76 -24.72 -8.01 -2.06
CA ILE A 76 -23.47 -8.42 -2.72
C ILE A 76 -22.31 -8.47 -1.73
N MET A 77 -22.15 -7.43 -0.92
CA MET A 77 -20.97 -7.20 -0.10
C MET A 77 -21.35 -6.98 1.36
N MET A 78 -20.56 -7.54 2.27
CA MET A 78 -20.70 -7.37 3.71
C MET A 78 -19.37 -7.03 4.37
N TYR A 79 -19.42 -6.21 5.42
CA TYR A 79 -18.29 -6.00 6.31
C TYR A 79 -18.35 -7.01 7.46
N PRO A 80 -17.23 -7.70 7.79
CA PRO A 80 -17.11 -8.40 9.06
C PRO A 80 -17.41 -7.47 10.24
N GLY A 81 -18.01 -8.00 11.30
CA GLY A 81 -18.44 -7.23 12.48
C GLY A 81 -19.77 -6.48 12.31
N TYR A 82 -20.42 -6.55 11.15
CA TYR A 82 -21.76 -5.98 10.94
C TYR A 82 -22.81 -7.09 11.03
N VAL A 83 -24.01 -6.78 11.53
CA VAL A 83 -25.11 -7.77 11.59
C VAL A 83 -25.61 -8.07 10.17
N PRO A 84 -25.56 -9.33 9.71
CA PRO A 84 -26.01 -9.69 8.37
C PRO A 84 -27.53 -9.57 8.25
N GLN A 85 -28.00 -9.20 7.06
CA GLN A 85 -29.41 -9.24 6.75
C GLN A 85 -29.89 -10.69 6.63
N SER A 86 -31.01 -11.01 7.28
CA SER A 86 -31.60 -12.34 7.21
C SER A 86 -31.92 -12.76 5.76
N GLY A 87 -31.55 -14.00 5.41
CA GLY A 87 -31.79 -14.58 4.09
C GLY A 87 -30.85 -14.11 2.96
N VAL A 88 -29.84 -13.30 3.26
CA VAL A 88 -28.88 -12.81 2.27
C VAL A 88 -27.60 -13.65 2.24
N ASN A 89 -27.25 -14.14 1.05
CA ASN A 89 -25.99 -14.84 0.80
C ASN A 89 -24.99 -13.88 0.14
N TYR A 90 -24.17 -13.24 0.96
CA TYR A 90 -23.15 -12.30 0.50
C TYR A 90 -22.07 -13.00 -0.32
N ARG A 91 -21.58 -12.32 -1.37
CA ARG A 91 -20.55 -12.83 -2.28
C ARG A 91 -19.16 -12.26 -2.00
N VAL A 92 -19.11 -11.11 -1.31
CA VAL A 92 -17.86 -10.39 -1.05
C VAL A 92 -17.80 -9.98 0.42
N PHE A 93 -16.72 -10.36 1.11
CA PHE A 93 -16.36 -9.78 2.40
C PHE A 93 -15.36 -8.65 2.22
N HIS A 94 -15.71 -7.46 2.70
CA HIS A 94 -14.82 -6.31 2.69
C HIS A 94 -14.30 -6.04 4.11
N TYR A 95 -13.07 -6.50 4.40
CA TYR A 95 -12.43 -6.40 5.72
C TYR A 95 -11.54 -5.15 5.83
N GLY A 96 -12.09 -3.99 5.48
CA GLY A 96 -11.35 -2.72 5.43
C GLY A 96 -11.15 -2.04 6.78
N LEU A 97 -11.96 -2.39 7.78
CA LEU A 97 -12.02 -1.77 9.11
C LEU A 97 -11.73 -2.81 10.20
N GLU A 98 -11.45 -2.32 11.41
CA GLU A 98 -11.36 -3.17 12.60
C GLU A 98 -12.70 -3.88 12.87
N PHE A 99 -12.66 -5.16 13.23
CA PHE A 99 -13.80 -5.91 13.75
C PHE A 99 -13.40 -6.84 14.90
N LYS A 100 -14.39 -7.26 15.69
CA LYS A 100 -14.19 -8.01 16.95
C LYS A 100 -15.10 -9.23 17.03
N VAL A 101 -14.58 -10.27 17.69
CA VAL A 101 -15.31 -11.49 18.06
C VAL A 101 -14.93 -11.82 19.50
N GLY A 102 -15.81 -11.49 20.46
CA GLY A 102 -15.48 -11.54 21.89
C GLY A 102 -14.23 -10.71 22.22
N ASN A 103 -13.20 -11.35 22.78
CA ASN A 103 -11.93 -10.70 23.13
C ASN A 103 -10.92 -10.66 21.96
N TRP A 104 -11.24 -11.31 20.85
CA TRP A 104 -10.38 -11.30 19.67
C TRP A 104 -10.72 -10.10 18.78
N THR A 105 -9.70 -9.45 18.23
CA THR A 105 -9.82 -8.26 17.38
C THR A 105 -8.94 -8.43 16.15
N PHE A 106 -9.42 -7.96 15.00
CA PHE A 106 -8.65 -7.91 13.77
C PHE A 106 -8.79 -6.56 13.10
N ASP A 107 -7.64 -5.96 12.78
CA ASP A 107 -7.52 -4.78 11.94
C ASP A 107 -6.36 -5.00 10.97
N LYS A 108 -6.67 -4.99 9.68
CA LYS A 108 -5.70 -5.17 8.59
C LYS A 108 -4.55 -4.15 8.66
N ALA A 109 -4.80 -2.93 9.14
CA ALA A 109 -3.80 -1.87 9.18
C ALA A 109 -2.62 -2.24 10.10
N GLN A 110 -2.86 -3.01 11.16
CA GLN A 110 -1.83 -3.48 12.11
C GLN A 110 -0.78 -4.39 11.46
N TRP A 111 -1.10 -4.96 10.29
CA TRP A 111 -0.25 -5.92 9.60
C TRP A 111 0.48 -5.33 8.39
N ARG A 112 0.36 -4.02 8.15
CA ARG A 112 0.91 -3.36 6.96
C ARG A 112 2.44 -3.49 6.83
N PHE A 113 3.14 -3.64 7.94
CA PHE A 113 4.60 -3.74 7.99
C PHE A 113 5.10 -5.16 8.30
N ILE A 114 4.20 -6.14 8.40
CA ILE A 114 4.54 -7.53 8.69
C ILE A 114 4.54 -8.31 7.37
N ASP A 115 5.68 -8.91 7.05
CA ASP A 115 5.80 -9.73 5.84
C ASP A 115 5.20 -11.13 6.07
N LEU A 116 3.87 -11.23 5.90
CA LEU A 116 3.14 -12.50 5.96
C LEU A 116 3.30 -13.33 4.68
N VAL A 117 3.72 -12.71 3.58
CA VAL A 117 3.68 -13.29 2.24
C VAL A 117 4.97 -14.03 1.93
N ASN A 118 6.12 -13.50 2.36
CA ASN A 118 7.43 -14.09 2.10
C ASN A 118 8.02 -14.85 3.29
N LYS A 119 7.64 -14.50 4.52
CA LYS A 119 8.02 -15.30 5.68
C LYS A 119 7.20 -16.59 5.68
N CYS A 120 7.87 -17.73 5.51
CA CYS A 120 7.21 -19.02 5.46
C CYS A 120 6.34 -19.26 6.70
N TRP A 121 5.12 -19.73 6.44
CA TRP A 121 4.09 -20.07 7.42
C TRP A 121 3.63 -18.93 8.32
N ALA A 122 3.98 -17.68 7.99
CA ALA A 122 3.45 -16.51 8.66
C ALA A 122 1.96 -16.34 8.35
N LYS A 123 1.17 -16.00 9.37
CA LYS A 123 -0.28 -15.84 9.23
C LYS A 123 -0.80 -14.76 10.16
N PHE A 124 -2.05 -14.35 9.95
CA PHE A 124 -2.77 -13.52 10.90
C PHE A 124 -3.12 -14.33 12.17
N PRO A 125 -3.48 -13.66 13.28
CA PRO A 125 -3.91 -14.34 14.49
C PRO A 125 -5.10 -15.24 14.19
N ASP A 126 -5.11 -16.45 14.75
CA ASP A 126 -6.23 -17.35 14.57
C ASP A 126 -7.48 -16.76 15.24
N PRO A 127 -8.63 -16.75 14.54
CA PRO A 127 -9.88 -16.34 15.15
C PRO A 127 -10.35 -17.38 16.18
N PRO A 128 -11.28 -17.03 17.08
CA PRO A 128 -11.88 -17.97 18.02
C PRO A 128 -12.53 -19.16 17.33
N ASP A 129 -12.70 -20.25 18.07
CA ASP A 129 -13.45 -21.40 17.57
C ASP A 129 -14.96 -21.06 17.51
N PRO A 130 -15.65 -21.31 16.38
CA PRO A 130 -17.11 -21.09 16.27
C PRO A 130 -17.95 -21.77 17.36
N SER A 131 -17.46 -22.86 17.95
CA SER A 131 -18.12 -23.56 19.05
C SER A 131 -18.10 -22.79 20.38
N THR A 132 -17.21 -21.81 20.54
CA THR A 132 -17.12 -20.99 21.75
C THR A 132 -17.96 -19.70 21.66
N LEU A 133 -18.70 -19.50 20.56
CA LEU A 133 -19.56 -18.33 20.38
C LEU A 133 -20.84 -18.41 21.22
N ASP A 134 -21.27 -17.25 21.69
CA ASP A 134 -22.58 -17.09 22.33
C ASP A 134 -23.70 -17.26 21.29
N ARG A 135 -24.71 -18.06 21.64
CA ARG A 135 -25.88 -18.39 20.80
C ARG A 135 -27.17 -17.75 21.30
N THR A 136 -27.12 -16.92 22.34
CA THR A 136 -28.31 -16.28 22.90
C THR A 136 -28.96 -15.28 21.96
N ASN A 137 -28.17 -14.65 21.08
CA ASN A 137 -28.61 -13.68 20.10
C ASN A 137 -28.17 -14.13 18.69
N ASP A 138 -29.12 -14.49 17.84
CA ASP A 138 -28.84 -15.00 16.49
C ASP A 138 -28.13 -13.95 15.62
N ASP A 139 -28.52 -12.68 15.68
CA ASP A 139 -27.88 -11.60 14.90
C ASP A 139 -26.38 -11.48 15.22
N PHE A 140 -26.02 -11.54 16.51
CA PHE A 140 -24.62 -11.50 16.94
C PHE A 140 -23.89 -12.80 16.64
N TYR A 141 -24.55 -13.93 16.79
CA TYR A 141 -23.99 -15.23 16.43
C TYR A 141 -23.65 -15.30 14.94
N GLN A 142 -24.56 -14.90 14.05
CA GLN A 142 -24.32 -14.86 12.60
C GLN A 142 -23.21 -13.86 12.23
N ARG A 143 -23.23 -12.65 12.80
CA ARG A 143 -22.15 -11.67 12.63
C ARG A 143 -20.79 -12.26 12.97
N ASP A 144 -20.68 -12.91 14.12
CA ASP A 144 -19.43 -13.44 14.63
C ASP A 144 -18.96 -14.64 13.80
N LEU A 145 -19.86 -15.50 13.35
CA LEU A 145 -19.57 -16.59 12.41
C LEU A 145 -18.95 -16.07 11.11
N LEU A 146 -19.59 -15.07 10.47
CA LEU A 146 -19.08 -14.48 9.23
C LEU A 146 -17.71 -13.80 9.44
N SER A 147 -17.52 -13.20 10.62
CA SER A 147 -16.27 -12.54 11.00
C SER A 147 -15.13 -13.55 11.19
N ILE A 148 -15.41 -14.68 11.83
CA ILE A 148 -14.46 -15.81 11.94
C ILE A 148 -14.14 -16.37 10.56
N GLU A 149 -15.15 -16.57 9.71
CA GLU A 149 -14.97 -17.10 8.36
C GLU A 149 -14.01 -16.20 7.55
N CYS A 150 -14.20 -14.88 7.60
CA CYS A 150 -13.29 -13.94 6.95
C CYS A 150 -11.82 -14.15 7.36
N ALA A 151 -11.53 -14.22 8.66
CA ALA A 151 -10.16 -14.40 9.14
C ALA A 151 -9.59 -15.79 8.83
N LYS A 152 -10.41 -16.85 8.91
CA LYS A 152 -10.01 -18.21 8.52
C LYS A 152 -9.66 -18.27 7.03
N THR A 153 -10.46 -17.66 6.16
CA THR A 153 -10.21 -17.63 4.72
C THR A 153 -8.90 -16.91 4.40
N LEU A 154 -8.57 -15.81 5.10
CA LEU A 154 -7.30 -15.11 4.93
C LEU A 154 -6.10 -16.00 5.32
N ASN A 155 -6.19 -16.68 6.46
CA ASN A 155 -5.12 -17.58 6.92
C ASN A 155 -4.96 -18.81 6.02
N GLU A 156 -6.07 -19.37 5.52
CA GLU A 156 -6.03 -20.49 4.58
C GLU A 156 -5.38 -20.07 3.25
N ALA A 157 -5.71 -18.88 2.74
CA ALA A 157 -5.07 -18.36 1.53
C ALA A 157 -3.54 -18.19 1.69
N LEU A 158 -3.09 -17.70 2.86
CA LEU A 158 -1.66 -17.61 3.18
C LEU A 158 -1.00 -19.00 3.27
N HIS A 159 -1.68 -19.95 3.92
CA HIS A 159 -1.20 -21.33 4.02
C HIS A 159 -1.01 -21.96 2.62
N LEU A 160 -2.02 -21.89 1.77
CA LEU A 160 -1.98 -22.39 0.39
C LEU A 160 -0.89 -21.69 -0.43
N HIS A 161 -0.70 -20.39 -0.22
CA HIS A 161 0.37 -19.62 -0.86
C HIS A 161 1.76 -20.13 -0.45
N HIS A 162 2.01 -20.34 0.84
CA HIS A 162 3.30 -20.88 1.33
C HIS A 162 3.55 -22.32 0.89
N LYS A 163 2.50 -23.14 0.86
CA LYS A 163 2.57 -24.50 0.30
C LYS A 163 2.99 -24.47 -1.18
N ARG A 164 2.40 -23.59 -1.99
CA ARG A 164 2.78 -23.41 -3.41
C ARG A 164 4.21 -22.91 -3.60
N ARG A 165 4.76 -22.17 -2.62
CA ARG A 165 6.16 -21.73 -2.62
C ARG A 165 7.15 -22.80 -2.16
N ASN A 166 6.68 -24.00 -1.81
CA ASN A 166 7.51 -25.06 -1.22
C ASN A 166 8.26 -24.58 0.03
N CYS A 167 7.57 -23.83 0.90
CA CYS A 167 8.13 -23.46 2.18
C CYS A 167 8.56 -24.73 2.96
N PRO A 168 9.76 -24.74 3.60
CA PRO A 168 10.23 -25.90 4.35
C PRO A 168 9.23 -26.24 5.46
N ASP A 169 8.95 -27.52 5.67
CA ASP A 169 8.06 -27.94 6.76
C ASP A 169 8.60 -27.36 8.08
N PRO A 170 7.78 -26.64 8.87
CA PRO A 170 8.23 -26.07 10.14
C PRO A 170 8.84 -27.14 11.06
N ASN A 171 8.36 -28.40 11.00
CA ASN A 171 8.90 -29.50 11.78
C ASN A 171 10.28 -29.96 11.27
N SER A 172 10.51 -29.88 9.95
CA SER A 172 11.82 -30.20 9.36
C SER A 172 12.89 -29.16 9.72
N LEU A 173 12.49 -27.90 9.90
CA LEU A 173 13.41 -26.82 10.30
C LEU A 173 13.91 -27.03 11.73
N THR A 174 13.07 -27.55 12.63
CA THR A 174 13.47 -27.94 13.99
C THR A 174 14.49 -29.08 13.96
N THR A 175 14.29 -30.10 13.10
CA THR A 175 15.26 -31.19 12.91
C THR A 175 16.58 -30.69 12.35
N MET A 176 16.56 -29.78 11.36
CA MET A 176 17.79 -29.21 10.79
C MET A 176 18.59 -28.35 11.79
N ILE A 177 17.91 -27.57 12.63
CA ILE A 177 18.57 -26.79 13.70
C ILE A 177 19.13 -27.72 14.79
N GLN A 178 18.41 -28.79 15.15
CA GLN A 178 18.90 -29.81 16.08
C GLN A 178 20.10 -30.59 15.51
N ASP A 179 20.08 -30.93 14.23
CA ASP A 179 21.19 -31.60 13.55
C ASP A 179 22.41 -30.68 13.38
N ALA A 180 22.20 -29.39 13.09
CA ALA A 180 23.26 -28.39 13.02
C ALA A 180 23.91 -28.16 14.39
N THR A 181 23.13 -28.00 15.46
CA THR A 181 23.65 -27.89 16.83
C THR A 181 24.30 -29.19 17.33
N THR A 182 23.83 -30.35 16.87
CA THR A 182 24.48 -31.64 17.15
C THR A 182 25.82 -31.76 16.41
N LYS A 183 25.90 -31.34 15.14
CA LYS A 183 27.14 -31.31 14.36
C LYS A 183 28.15 -30.29 14.91
N GLU A 184 27.71 -29.11 15.35
CA GLU A 184 28.55 -28.13 16.05
C GLU A 184 29.01 -28.65 17.43
N LYS A 185 28.15 -29.35 18.18
CA LYS A 185 28.54 -30.03 19.43
C LYS A 185 29.57 -31.13 19.17
N ILE A 186 29.44 -31.92 18.10
CA ILE A 186 30.41 -32.96 17.75
C ILE A 186 31.74 -32.34 17.31
N SER A 187 31.70 -31.27 16.50
CA SER A 187 32.88 -30.51 16.06
C SER A 187 33.63 -29.85 17.23
N SER A 188 32.91 -29.21 18.15
CA SER A 188 33.50 -28.58 19.35
C SER A 188 34.02 -29.61 20.36
N LYS A 189 33.42 -30.81 20.43
CA LYS A 189 33.93 -31.94 21.22
C LYS A 189 35.21 -32.52 20.61
N PHE A 190 35.29 -32.63 19.27
CA PHE A 190 36.52 -33.02 18.58
C PHE A 190 37.64 -31.98 18.74
N ARG A 191 37.31 -30.68 18.75
CA ARG A 191 38.27 -29.60 19.02
C ARG A 191 38.77 -29.61 20.47
N LYS A 192 37.90 -29.86 21.45
CA LYS A 192 38.28 -30.00 22.87
C LYS A 192 39.15 -31.23 23.17
N ILE A 193 39.02 -32.31 22.40
CA ILE A 193 39.89 -33.50 22.54
C ILE A 193 41.31 -33.21 22.04
N ILE A 194 41.47 -32.29 21.09
CA ILE A 194 42.78 -31.87 20.56
C ILE A 194 43.47 -30.85 21.50
N GLU A 195 42.72 -30.08 22.28
CA GLU A 195 43.26 -29.01 23.14
C GLU A 195 43.30 -29.36 24.66
N GLY A 196 42.88 -30.57 25.04
CA GLY A 196 42.75 -30.98 26.43
C GLY A 196 44.00 -31.61 27.08
N ASN A 197 45.14 -30.91 27.09
CA ASN A 197 46.21 -31.20 28.06
C ASN A 197 46.71 -29.91 28.71
N LYS A 198 45.91 -29.34 29.61
CA LYS A 198 46.35 -28.59 30.80
C LYS A 198 45.17 -28.33 31.73
N ARG A 199 45.38 -28.74 33.00
CA ARG A 199 44.56 -28.54 34.22
C ARG A 199 44.23 -27.04 34.43
N SER A 200 43.19 -26.59 35.13
CA SER A 200 42.58 -27.04 36.40
C SER A 200 41.21 -26.36 36.64
N SER A 201 40.37 -27.01 37.45
CA SER A 201 39.02 -26.69 37.99
C SER A 201 38.95 -25.44 38.93
N PRO A 202 37.84 -25.21 39.66
CA PRO A 202 36.45 -24.91 39.26
C PRO A 202 35.91 -23.62 39.95
N ASP A 203 34.75 -23.10 39.55
CA ASP A 203 33.79 -22.53 40.52
C ASP A 203 32.38 -22.33 39.93
N GLU A 204 31.41 -22.39 40.84
CA GLU A 204 30.00 -22.69 40.68
C GLU A 204 29.14 -21.61 40.02
N ILE A 205 28.03 -22.09 39.44
CA ILE A 205 26.96 -21.35 38.79
C ILE A 205 25.81 -21.19 39.78
N ASN A 206 25.33 -19.96 40.00
CA ASN A 206 23.93 -19.69 40.34
C ASN A 206 23.54 -18.28 39.89
N GLY A 207 22.39 -18.16 39.22
CA GLY A 207 21.71 -16.89 38.98
C GLY A 207 21.34 -16.63 37.52
N LEU A 208 20.32 -17.32 37.00
CA LEU A 208 19.71 -16.98 35.71
C LEU A 208 18.59 -15.96 35.95
N GLN A 209 18.89 -14.67 35.76
CA GLN A 209 17.88 -13.65 35.53
C GLN A 209 18.37 -12.67 34.44
N GLN A 210 17.51 -12.55 33.42
CA GLN A 210 17.31 -11.39 32.55
C GLN A 210 18.18 -11.14 31.31
N SER A 211 17.43 -10.79 30.26
CA SER A 211 17.73 -9.92 29.12
C SER A 211 18.40 -10.56 27.89
N LEU A 212 17.57 -10.77 26.87
CA LEU A 212 17.98 -10.86 25.48
C LEU A 212 18.48 -9.48 25.02
N SER A 213 19.75 -9.38 24.69
CA SER A 213 20.35 -8.28 23.93
C SER A 213 20.03 -8.44 22.42
N PRO A 214 19.91 -7.33 21.66
CA PRO A 214 19.68 -7.37 20.21
C PRO A 214 20.95 -7.73 19.43
N PRO A 215 20.82 -8.24 18.19
CA PRO A 215 21.97 -8.68 17.41
C PRO A 215 22.82 -7.49 16.94
N SER A 216 24.13 -7.75 16.84
CA SER A 216 25.22 -6.79 16.61
C SER A 216 25.10 -5.90 15.36
N ASP A 217 25.34 -4.60 15.57
CA ASP A 217 25.28 -3.47 14.61
C ASP A 217 26.32 -3.45 13.47
N HIS A 218 27.14 -4.49 13.30
CA HIS A 218 28.30 -4.41 12.40
C HIS A 218 27.97 -4.50 10.89
N LEU A 219 26.79 -4.98 10.51
CA LEU A 219 26.40 -5.16 9.10
C LEU A 219 25.69 -3.94 8.49
N PHE A 220 25.13 -3.03 9.32
CA PHE A 220 24.39 -1.84 8.83
C PHE A 220 25.27 -0.61 8.59
N SER A 221 26.51 -0.59 9.12
CA SER A 221 27.42 0.54 9.00
C SER A 221 28.01 0.69 7.58
N SER A 222 28.35 -0.44 6.92
CA SER A 222 29.03 -0.38 5.61
C SER A 222 28.12 0.14 4.50
N TYR A 223 26.83 -0.23 4.50
CA TYR A 223 25.87 0.18 3.46
C TYR A 223 25.57 1.69 3.52
N ARG A 224 25.47 2.25 4.73
CA ARG A 224 25.28 3.69 4.94
C ARG A 224 26.49 4.50 4.48
N PHE A 225 27.70 4.00 4.67
CA PHE A 225 28.92 4.63 4.18
C PHE A 225 28.97 4.65 2.64
N TRP A 226 28.64 3.54 1.98
CA TRP A 226 28.61 3.46 0.51
C TRP A 226 27.58 4.41 -0.12
N ILE A 227 26.42 4.58 0.51
CA ILE A 227 25.43 5.58 0.07
C ILE A 227 26.03 6.99 0.14
N VAL A 228 26.62 7.39 1.27
CA VAL A 228 27.21 8.74 1.41
C VAL A 228 28.29 9.00 0.36
N VAL A 229 29.18 8.01 0.10
CA VAL A 229 30.20 8.12 -0.94
C VAL A 229 29.58 8.32 -2.33
N LEU A 230 28.52 7.57 -2.66
CA LEU A 230 27.85 7.65 -3.96
C LEU A 230 27.17 9.02 -4.17
N TRP A 231 26.56 9.58 -3.13
CA TRP A 231 25.98 10.92 -3.16
C TRP A 231 27.04 12.01 -3.37
N VAL A 232 28.18 11.93 -2.67
CA VAL A 232 29.28 12.90 -2.81
C VAL A 232 29.88 12.85 -4.21
N VAL A 233 30.12 11.66 -4.77
CA VAL A 233 30.66 11.49 -6.12
C VAL A 233 29.71 12.02 -7.18
N SER A 234 28.40 11.75 -7.04
CA SER A 234 27.39 12.23 -7.98
C SER A 234 27.29 13.76 -7.97
N PHE A 235 27.30 14.38 -6.78
CA PHE A 235 27.27 15.83 -6.63
C PHE A 235 28.53 16.50 -7.19
N ALA A 236 29.72 15.94 -6.92
CA ALA A 236 30.97 16.44 -7.47
C ALA A 236 31.01 16.33 -9.01
N GLY A 237 30.55 15.20 -9.55
CA GLY A 237 30.44 14.99 -11.01
C GLY A 237 29.49 15.99 -11.67
N PHE A 238 28.36 16.29 -11.03
CA PHE A 238 27.42 17.31 -11.50
C PHE A 238 28.05 18.71 -11.54
N LEU A 239 28.79 19.10 -10.49
CA LEU A 239 29.47 20.40 -10.45
C LEU A 239 30.54 20.54 -11.55
N VAL A 240 31.29 19.47 -11.84
CA VAL A 240 32.27 19.46 -12.94
C VAL A 240 31.60 19.64 -14.30
N LEU A 241 30.47 18.95 -14.54
CA LEU A 241 29.69 19.11 -15.78
C LEU A 241 29.15 20.54 -15.93
N MET A 242 28.60 21.11 -14.86
CA MET A 242 28.13 22.50 -14.89
C MET A 242 29.27 23.47 -15.16
N ALA A 243 30.43 23.30 -14.53
CA ALA A 243 31.62 24.13 -14.78
C ALA A 243 32.12 24.03 -16.23
N ALA A 244 32.06 22.84 -16.85
CA ALA A 244 32.42 22.64 -18.25
C ALA A 244 31.44 23.33 -19.20
N VAL A 245 30.12 23.26 -18.93
CA VAL A 245 29.08 23.93 -19.72
C VAL A 245 29.21 25.46 -19.64
N PHE A 246 29.43 26.00 -18.44
CA PHE A 246 29.61 27.44 -18.25
C PHE A 246 30.94 27.96 -18.84
N SER A 247 32.01 27.16 -18.81
CA SER A 247 33.30 27.51 -19.41
C SER A 247 33.26 27.43 -20.95
N GLY A 248 32.50 26.49 -21.51
CA GLY A 248 32.26 26.40 -22.97
C GLY A 248 31.47 27.58 -23.52
N SER A 249 30.56 28.16 -22.73
CA SER A 249 29.77 29.33 -23.13
C SER A 249 30.60 30.62 -23.25
N LYS A 250 31.71 30.75 -22.51
CA LYS A 250 32.62 31.91 -22.58
C LYS A 250 33.51 31.92 -23.83
N ARG A 251 33.74 30.77 -24.49
CA ARG A 251 34.57 30.70 -25.71
C ARG A 251 33.84 31.09 -27.01
N ARG A 252 32.53 31.34 -26.98
CA ARG A 252 31.73 31.70 -28.17
C ARG A 252 31.48 33.20 -28.39
N LYS A 253 32.02 34.10 -27.55
CA LYS A 253 31.86 35.56 -27.69
C LYS A 253 33.12 36.26 -28.22
N THR A 254 33.72 35.78 -29.32
CA THR A 254 34.66 36.59 -30.13
C THR A 254 34.67 36.09 -31.57
N LYS A 255 33.68 36.53 -32.37
CA LYS A 255 33.82 36.73 -33.82
C LYS A 255 32.64 37.57 -34.32
N VAL A 256 32.76 38.88 -34.17
CA VAL A 256 32.00 39.85 -34.96
C VAL A 256 32.66 39.93 -36.34
N LYS A 257 31.90 39.67 -37.40
CA LYS A 257 32.18 40.20 -38.74
C LYS A 257 30.86 40.63 -39.40
N HIS A 258 30.76 41.93 -39.60
CA HIS A 258 29.80 42.58 -40.50
C HIS A 258 29.99 42.08 -41.94
N HIS A 259 28.89 41.81 -42.65
CA HIS A 259 28.78 42.18 -44.06
C HIS A 259 27.32 42.40 -44.52
N LYS A 260 27.21 43.35 -45.45
CA LYS A 260 26.05 44.09 -45.96
C LYS A 260 24.89 43.31 -46.63
N SER A 261 23.74 43.99 -46.55
CA SER A 261 22.47 43.94 -47.30
C SER A 261 22.42 43.31 -48.71
N LYS A 262 21.29 42.66 -49.03
CA LYS A 262 20.55 42.85 -50.30
C LYS A 262 19.08 42.36 -50.24
N LYS A 263 18.15 43.32 -50.34
CA LYS A 263 16.87 43.38 -51.09
C LYS A 263 16.00 42.12 -51.35
N ARG A 264 14.74 42.24 -50.86
CA ARG A 264 13.43 42.37 -51.60
C ARG A 264 12.47 41.15 -51.68
N SER A 265 11.17 41.53 -51.57
CA SER A 265 9.88 40.89 -51.92
C SER A 265 9.30 39.87 -50.92
N SER A 266 8.34 40.24 -50.06
CA SER A 266 6.89 40.46 -50.28
C SER A 266 6.08 39.18 -50.52
N TYR A 267 5.40 38.68 -49.49
CA TYR A 267 3.98 38.31 -49.58
C TYR A 267 3.33 38.34 -48.19
N SER A 268 2.17 39.00 -48.15
CA SER A 268 1.31 39.27 -47.02
C SER A 268 0.30 38.13 -46.78
N GLY A 269 -0.10 37.92 -45.53
CA GLY A 269 -1.21 37.05 -45.15
C GLY A 269 -1.58 37.28 -43.69
N SER A 270 -2.08 38.48 -43.38
CA SER A 270 -2.63 38.84 -42.07
C SER A 270 -4.10 38.42 -41.98
N PHE A 271 -4.45 37.93 -40.80
CA PHE A 271 -5.79 37.73 -40.27
C PHE A 271 -6.70 38.95 -40.48
N ASP A 272 -7.98 38.70 -40.76
CA ASP A 272 -9.05 39.63 -40.40
C ASP A 272 -10.11 38.91 -39.57
N VAL A 273 -10.30 39.46 -38.38
CA VAL A 273 -11.39 39.24 -37.45
C VAL A 273 -12.36 40.41 -37.63
N ASN A 274 -13.64 40.11 -37.44
CA ASN A 274 -14.70 40.97 -36.90
C ASN A 274 -15.78 41.48 -37.88
N GLY A 275 -17.05 41.24 -37.52
CA GLY A 275 -18.11 42.20 -37.80
C GLY A 275 -19.56 41.71 -37.86
N ARG A 276 -20.26 41.85 -36.71
CA ARG A 276 -21.63 42.42 -36.54
C ARG A 276 -22.89 41.53 -36.64
N ASN A 277 -23.47 41.29 -35.46
CA ASN A 277 -24.81 41.67 -34.95
C ASN A 277 -25.97 42.00 -35.92
N ALA A 278 -27.08 41.29 -35.72
CA ALA A 278 -28.49 41.74 -35.64
C ALA A 278 -29.30 40.53 -35.09
N GLU A 279 -29.75 40.49 -33.83
CA GLU A 279 -31.00 41.05 -33.26
C GLU A 279 -32.28 40.71 -34.04
N ILE A 280 -33.19 39.90 -33.44
CA ILE A 280 -34.60 40.25 -33.09
C ILE A 280 -35.50 39.01 -32.84
N SER A 281 -36.23 39.09 -31.71
CA SER A 281 -37.51 38.48 -31.25
C SER A 281 -37.65 36.95 -31.19
N ASP A 282 -37.85 36.34 -30.01
CA ASP A 282 -39.03 36.39 -29.11
C ASP A 282 -40.26 35.68 -29.68
N LYS A 283 -40.61 34.52 -29.09
CA LYS A 283 -41.96 34.19 -28.59
C LYS A 283 -42.02 32.78 -27.96
N ARG A 284 -42.40 32.79 -26.68
CA ARG A 284 -43.02 31.73 -25.85
C ARG A 284 -42.19 30.52 -25.41
#